data_AF-A0A7X9GTJ8-F1
#
_entry.id   AF-A0A7X9GTJ8-F1
#
_cell.length_a   1.000
_cell.length_b   1.000
_cell.length_c   1.000
_cell.angle_alpha   90.00
_cell.angle_beta   90.00
_cell.angle_gamma   90.00
#
_symmetry.space_group_name_H-M   'P 1'
#
loop_
_entity.id
_entity.type
_entity.pdbx_description
1 polymer ?
#
loop_
_entity_poly.entity_id
_entity_poly.type
_entity_poly.pdbx_seq_one_letter_code
_entity_poly.pdbx_strand_id
1 'polypeptide(L)'
;MTTTLTAPSPLVAAGPAWPGDWSTFWPDMVIGCVTGLIIGLALWLLQIWADQRHSRKVARRVSLRIVQPLLLVLQRPSYTQGFSEISALPRTHRAALSLIEQSDLDDWHEELATELTETLRDYRSRLWTLQADAGDLEQAVERWFTVHRTSPVVREWVEARLLGASEDYLRAMVRAEDEYAPIAAAGAQIVSSRLVRKHARAYGHALRRADRTRQDLMPILIENVRRSANR
;
A
#
# COMPACT_ATOMS: atom_id res chain seq x y z
N MET A 1 -64.68 45.74 88.60
CA MET A 1 -64.59 44.52 89.43
C MET A 1 -63.94 43.42 88.60
N THR A 2 -62.84 42.89 89.13
CA THR A 2 -62.26 41.54 88.96
C THR A 2 -61.99 40.92 87.56
N THR A 3 -60.69 40.78 87.32
CA THR A 3 -59.86 39.94 86.42
C THR A 3 -60.21 38.47 86.25
N THR A 4 -59.87 37.87 85.08
CA THR A 4 -58.95 36.71 84.85
C THR A 4 -58.97 36.30 83.35
N LEU A 5 -57.89 36.47 82.57
CA LEU A 5 -56.72 35.58 82.30
C LEU A 5 -56.96 34.44 81.29
N THR A 6 -56.31 34.50 80.11
CA THR A 6 -55.53 33.44 79.39
C THR A 6 -55.26 33.91 77.94
N ALA A 7 -54.05 34.36 77.60
CA ALA A 7 -52.86 33.61 77.14
C ALA A 7 -52.86 33.30 75.61
N PRO A 8 -51.67 33.27 74.94
CA PRO A 8 -51.52 33.70 73.54
C PRO A 8 -51.11 32.61 72.53
N SER A 9 -51.16 32.99 71.24
CA SER A 9 -50.40 32.44 70.08
C SER A 9 -50.84 31.09 69.47
N PRO A 10 -50.47 30.75 68.20
CA PRO A 10 -49.61 31.45 67.24
C PRO A 10 -50.21 31.66 65.83
N LEU A 11 -49.67 32.65 65.11
CA LEU A 11 -49.64 32.70 63.66
C LEU A 11 -48.94 31.44 63.14
N VAL A 12 -49.71 30.54 62.53
CA VAL A 12 -49.17 29.38 61.82
C VAL A 12 -48.31 29.91 60.67
N ALA A 13 -47.02 29.55 60.74
CA ALA A 13 -46.03 29.80 59.71
C ALA A 13 -46.54 29.32 58.35
N ALA A 14 -46.53 30.22 57.37
CA ALA A 14 -46.53 29.84 55.96
C ALA A 14 -45.21 29.12 55.66
N GLY A 15 -45.19 27.80 55.84
CA GLY A 15 -44.13 26.94 55.33
C GLY A 15 -44.12 26.96 53.79
N PRO A 16 -42.97 26.70 53.15
CA PRO A 16 -42.89 26.65 51.70
C PRO A 16 -43.84 25.58 51.15
N ALA A 17 -44.53 25.92 50.06
CA ALA A 17 -45.38 24.98 49.31
C ALA A 17 -44.50 23.89 48.68
N TRP A 18 -44.21 22.85 49.45
CA TRP A 18 -43.67 21.59 48.96
C TRP A 18 -44.42 20.47 49.68
N PRO A 19 -44.94 19.51 48.91
CA PRO A 19 -44.11 18.34 48.66
C PRO A 19 -43.71 18.34 47.20
N GLY A 20 -42.43 18.15 46.92
CA GLY A 20 -42.03 17.75 45.58
C GLY A 20 -42.68 16.40 45.34
N ASP A 21 -43.59 16.30 44.38
CA ASP A 21 -44.17 15.02 43.98
C ASP A 21 -43.04 14.13 43.45
N TRP A 22 -42.54 13.22 44.29
CA TRP A 22 -41.52 12.23 43.94
C TRP A 22 -42.07 11.12 43.01
N SER A 23 -43.39 11.13 42.77
CA SER A 23 -44.09 10.20 41.90
C SER A 23 -43.71 10.38 40.43
N THR A 24 -43.30 11.58 40.02
CA THR A 24 -42.83 11.88 38.65
C THR A 24 -41.33 11.71 38.49
N PHE A 25 -40.55 11.72 39.58
CA PHE A 25 -39.09 11.61 39.54
C PHE A 25 -38.62 10.29 38.92
N TRP A 26 -39.16 9.15 39.36
CA TRP A 26 -38.79 7.83 38.82
C TRP A 26 -39.19 7.65 37.34
N PRO A 27 -40.42 7.98 36.93
CA PRO A 27 -40.82 8.00 35.52
C PRO A 27 -39.93 8.91 34.67
N ASP A 28 -39.68 10.15 35.10
CA ASP A 28 -38.88 11.12 34.34
C ASP A 28 -37.41 10.69 34.22
N MET A 29 -36.85 10.05 35.26
CA MET A 29 -35.49 9.51 35.21
C MET A 29 -35.39 8.32 34.24
N VAL A 30 -36.38 7.41 34.25
CA VAL A 30 -36.45 6.29 33.30
C VAL A 30 -36.63 6.80 31.88
N ILE A 31 -37.53 7.76 31.66
CA ILE A 31 -37.74 8.39 30.36
C ILE A 31 -36.46 9.08 29.91
N GLY A 32 -35.79 9.85 30.76
CA GLY A 32 -34.51 10.48 30.45
C GLY A 32 -33.42 9.49 30.05
N CYS A 33 -33.27 8.39 30.79
CA CYS A 33 -32.33 7.31 30.45
C CYS A 33 -32.68 6.64 29.12
N VAL A 34 -33.94 6.29 28.89
CA VAL A 34 -34.39 5.64 27.65
C VAL A 34 -34.21 6.59 26.46
N THR A 35 -34.58 7.86 26.63
CA THR A 35 -34.45 8.88 25.57
C THR A 35 -32.97 9.12 25.25
N GLY A 36 -32.10 9.20 26.26
CA GLY A 36 -30.66 9.29 26.08
C GLY A 36 -30.07 8.07 25.36
N LEU A 37 -30.54 6.86 25.68
CA LEU A 37 -30.13 5.62 25.01
C LEU A 37 -30.59 5.60 23.54
N ILE A 38 -31.82 6.00 23.26
CA ILE A 38 -32.37 6.07 21.90
C ILE A 38 -31.62 7.12 21.06
N ILE A 39 -31.41 8.32 21.61
CA ILE A 39 -30.67 9.39 20.92
C ILE A 39 -29.22 8.96 20.68
N GLY A 40 -28.57 8.36 21.69
CA GLY A 40 -27.21 7.84 21.57
C GLY A 40 -27.10 6.77 20.49
N LEU A 41 -28.06 5.83 20.45
CA LEU A 41 -28.10 4.77 19.44
C LEU A 41 -28.41 5.31 18.03
N ALA A 42 -29.27 6.31 17.93
CA ALA A 42 -29.59 6.99 16.67
C ALA A 42 -28.39 7.74 16.10
N LEU A 43 -27.65 8.49 16.94
CA LEU A 43 -26.42 9.18 16.54
C LEU A 43 -25.33 8.18 16.15
N TRP A 44 -25.17 7.09 16.89
CA TRP A 44 -24.23 6.02 16.58
C TRP A 44 -24.52 5.36 15.22
N LEU A 45 -25.79 5.02 14.95
CA LEU A 45 -26.21 4.48 13.65
C LEU A 45 -26.00 5.47 12.52
N LEU A 46 -26.23 6.76 12.76
CA LEU A 46 -26.03 7.81 11.76
C LEU A 46 -24.55 8.02 11.43
N GLN A 47 -23.68 7.92 12.44
CA GLN A 47 -22.23 7.98 12.27
C GLN A 47 -21.71 6.79 11.46
N ILE A 48 -22.14 5.56 11.79
CA ILE A 48 -21.82 4.36 11.01
C ILE A 48 -22.24 4.52 9.53
N TRP A 49 -23.43 5.07 9.29
CA TRP A 49 -23.92 5.29 7.94
C TRP A 49 -23.12 6.37 7.19
N ALA A 50 -22.75 7.45 7.88
CA ALA A 50 -21.94 8.52 7.31
C ALA A 50 -20.54 8.02 6.93
N ASP A 51 -19.93 7.21 7.80
CA ASP A 51 -18.61 6.60 7.60
C ASP A 51 -18.66 5.62 6.42
N GLN A 52 -19.66 4.72 6.37
CA GLN A 52 -19.83 3.81 5.24
C GLN A 52 -20.01 4.54 3.89
N ARG A 53 -20.71 5.69 3.87
CA ARG A 53 -20.88 6.48 2.64
C ARG A 53 -19.60 7.21 2.24
N HIS A 54 -18.83 7.71 3.21
CA HIS A 54 -17.55 8.36 2.93
C HIS A 54 -16.53 7.35 2.39
N SER A 55 -16.36 6.21 3.05
CA SER A 55 -15.44 5.14 2.61
C SER A 55 -15.77 4.65 1.20
N ARG A 56 -17.04 4.43 0.87
CA ARG A 56 -17.44 4.05 -0.51
C ARG A 56 -17.08 5.10 -1.57
N LYS A 57 -17.13 6.39 -1.23
CA LYS A 57 -16.76 7.49 -2.14
C LYS A 57 -15.24 7.65 -2.28
N VAL A 58 -14.49 7.36 -1.20
CA VAL A 58 -13.03 7.35 -1.20
C VAL A 58 -12.55 6.17 -2.03
N ALA A 59 -12.99 4.95 -1.73
CA ALA A 59 -12.68 3.74 -2.49
C ALA A 59 -12.97 3.89 -4.01
N ARG A 60 -14.10 4.48 -4.40
CA ARG A 60 -14.39 4.76 -5.82
C ARG A 60 -13.38 5.72 -6.45
N ARG A 61 -13.06 6.83 -5.77
CA ARG A 61 -12.09 7.82 -6.30
C ARG A 61 -10.70 7.24 -6.41
N VAL A 62 -10.27 6.48 -5.40
CA VAL A 62 -8.96 5.80 -5.36
C VAL A 62 -8.88 4.75 -6.47
N SER A 63 -9.93 3.93 -6.65
CA SER A 63 -9.96 2.92 -7.73
C SER A 63 -9.82 3.54 -9.13
N LEU A 64 -10.52 4.63 -9.44
CA LEU A 64 -10.41 5.29 -10.75
C LEU A 64 -9.04 5.92 -10.97
N ARG A 65 -8.44 6.50 -9.92
CA ARG A 65 -7.13 7.13 -9.97
C ARG A 65 -5.99 6.14 -10.17
N ILE A 66 -6.12 4.90 -9.70
CA ILE A 66 -5.04 3.90 -9.79
C ILE A 66 -5.25 2.99 -11.01
N VAL A 67 -6.46 2.45 -11.20
CA VAL A 67 -6.69 1.32 -12.11
C VAL A 67 -6.35 1.67 -13.56
N GLN A 68 -6.82 2.82 -14.05
CA GLN A 68 -6.56 3.25 -15.43
C GLN A 68 -5.07 3.52 -15.72
N PRO A 69 -4.36 4.38 -14.95
CA PRO A 69 -2.95 4.63 -15.23
C PRO A 69 -2.10 3.37 -15.02
N LEU A 70 -2.43 2.53 -14.04
CA LEU A 70 -1.72 1.28 -13.82
C LEU A 70 -1.89 0.33 -15.02
N LEU A 71 -3.11 0.20 -15.55
CA LEU A 71 -3.36 -0.61 -16.74
C LEU A 71 -2.57 -0.11 -17.96
N LEU A 72 -2.54 1.21 -18.17
CA LEU A 72 -1.75 1.82 -19.25
C LEU A 72 -0.25 1.58 -19.09
N VAL A 73 0.28 1.64 -17.87
CA VAL A 73 1.70 1.38 -17.59
C VAL A 73 2.05 -0.08 -17.81
N LEU A 74 1.21 -1.01 -17.34
CA LEU A 74 1.48 -2.45 -17.41
C LEU A 74 1.31 -3.03 -18.83
N GLN A 75 0.51 -2.39 -19.69
CA GLN A 75 0.33 -2.76 -21.09
C GLN A 75 1.45 -2.30 -22.02
N ARG A 76 2.27 -1.32 -21.61
CA ARG A 76 3.34 -0.81 -22.47
C ARG A 76 4.38 -1.91 -22.73
N PRO A 77 4.71 -2.20 -24.01
CA PRO A 77 5.78 -3.13 -24.31
C PRO A 77 7.12 -2.56 -23.82
N SER A 78 7.93 -3.42 -23.22
CA SER A 78 9.29 -3.07 -22.81
C SER A 78 10.19 -3.07 -24.05
N TYR A 79 10.22 -1.96 -24.79
CA TYR A 79 10.97 -1.86 -26.05
C TYR A 79 12.50 -1.81 -25.87
N THR A 80 12.98 -1.37 -24.71
CA THR A 80 14.40 -1.27 -24.41
C THR A 80 14.61 -1.48 -22.91
N GLN A 81 15.18 -2.60 -22.51
CA GLN A 81 15.80 -2.67 -21.19
C GLN A 81 17.11 -1.88 -21.27
N GLY A 82 17.18 -0.77 -20.52
CA GLY A 82 18.48 -0.19 -20.22
C GLY A 82 19.20 -1.18 -19.33
N PHE A 83 20.31 -1.74 -19.81
CA PHE A 83 21.10 -2.74 -19.10
C PHE A 83 22.12 -2.11 -18.13
N SER A 84 21.90 -0.84 -17.76
CA SER A 84 22.90 0.01 -17.12
C SER A 84 22.79 0.08 -15.59
N GLU A 85 21.76 -0.51 -14.97
CA GLU A 85 21.54 -0.37 -13.53
C GLU A 85 20.91 -1.66 -12.94
N ILE A 86 21.73 -2.54 -12.37
CA ILE A 86 21.24 -3.75 -11.68
C ILE A 86 20.29 -3.38 -10.53
N SER A 87 20.62 -2.34 -9.77
CA SER A 87 19.87 -1.91 -8.58
C SER A 87 18.52 -1.28 -8.88
N ALA A 88 18.28 -0.92 -10.13
CA ALA A 88 17.09 -0.22 -10.51
C ALA A 88 16.02 -1.21 -11.00
N LEU A 89 14.81 -1.11 -10.43
CA LEU A 89 13.66 -1.85 -10.93
C LEU A 89 13.45 -1.58 -12.42
N PRO A 90 12.99 -2.57 -13.22
CA PRO A 90 12.60 -2.33 -14.60
C PRO A 90 11.59 -1.17 -14.69
N ARG A 91 11.68 -0.34 -15.74
CA ARG A 91 10.93 0.92 -15.85
C ARG A 91 9.42 0.75 -15.64
N THR A 92 8.84 -0.33 -16.16
CA THR A 92 7.44 -0.68 -15.99
C THR A 92 7.08 -0.94 -14.53
N HIS A 93 7.86 -1.77 -13.84
CA HIS A 93 7.70 -2.08 -12.42
C HIS A 93 7.91 -0.86 -11.53
N ARG A 94 8.89 -0.01 -11.84
CA ARG A 94 9.15 1.24 -11.10
C ARG A 94 7.97 2.20 -11.18
N ALA A 95 7.44 2.42 -12.39
CA ALA A 95 6.27 3.26 -12.59
C ALA A 95 5.03 2.68 -11.88
N ALA A 96 4.83 1.36 -11.96
CA ALA A 96 3.77 0.68 -11.23
C ALA A 96 3.90 0.84 -9.72
N LEU A 97 5.11 0.63 -9.17
CA LEU A 97 5.36 0.81 -7.73
C LEU A 97 5.04 2.24 -7.29
N SER A 98 5.52 3.24 -8.03
CA SER A 98 5.24 4.64 -7.68
C SER A 98 3.74 4.98 -7.69
N LEU A 99 2.97 4.41 -8.62
CA LEU A 99 1.52 4.61 -8.67
C LEU A 99 0.81 3.94 -7.49
N ILE A 100 1.29 2.76 -7.09
CA ILE A 100 0.72 2.00 -5.98
C ILE A 100 1.09 2.65 -4.63
N GLU A 101 2.31 3.14 -4.46
CA GLU A 101 2.78 3.79 -3.23
C GLU A 101 2.15 5.17 -3.00
N GLN A 102 1.90 5.92 -4.08
CA GLN A 102 1.19 7.20 -3.99
C GLN A 102 -0.30 7.05 -3.70
N SER A 103 -0.80 5.82 -3.79
CA SER A 103 -2.18 5.53 -3.46
C SER A 103 -2.28 5.04 -2.03
N ASP A 104 -3.33 5.48 -1.34
CA ASP A 104 -3.72 5.00 -0.01
C ASP A 104 -4.26 3.56 -0.11
N LEU A 105 -3.46 2.64 -0.63
CA LEU A 105 -3.84 1.26 -0.93
C LEU A 105 -4.15 0.47 0.33
N ASP A 106 -3.42 0.72 1.41
CA ASP A 106 -3.65 0.05 2.69
C ASP A 106 -5.00 0.48 3.28
N ASP A 107 -5.28 1.79 3.34
CA ASP A 107 -6.58 2.32 3.74
C ASP A 107 -7.70 1.81 2.83
N TRP A 108 -7.49 1.80 1.51
CA TRP A 108 -8.48 1.27 0.56
C TRP A 108 -8.75 -0.23 0.80
N HIS A 109 -7.73 -1.02 1.13
CA HIS A 109 -7.90 -2.42 1.44
C HIS A 109 -8.63 -2.64 2.78
N GLU A 110 -8.33 -1.83 3.80
CA GLU A 110 -9.02 -1.88 5.09
C GLU A 110 -10.50 -1.49 4.97
N GLU A 111 -10.81 -0.47 4.15
CA GLU A 111 -12.18 -0.06 3.88
C GLU A 111 -12.94 -1.05 2.97
N LEU A 112 -12.25 -1.62 1.97
CA LEU A 112 -12.85 -2.48 0.96
C LEU A 112 -11.84 -3.53 0.45
N ALA A 113 -11.73 -4.62 1.20
CA ALA A 113 -10.99 -5.80 0.75
C ALA A 113 -11.64 -6.38 -0.51
N THR A 114 -10.88 -6.40 -1.61
CA THR A 114 -11.29 -6.97 -2.88
C THR A 114 -10.10 -7.72 -3.48
N GLU A 115 -10.39 -8.62 -4.42
CA GLU A 115 -9.37 -9.32 -5.19
C GLU A 115 -8.35 -8.34 -5.84
N LEU A 116 -8.81 -7.16 -6.25
CA LEU A 116 -7.95 -6.11 -6.78
C LEU A 116 -6.99 -5.53 -5.73
N THR A 117 -7.50 -5.13 -4.57
CA THR A 117 -6.64 -4.53 -3.52
C THR A 117 -5.67 -5.55 -2.93
N GLU A 118 -6.09 -6.81 -2.80
CA GLU A 118 -5.23 -7.93 -2.42
C GLU A 118 -4.10 -8.16 -3.42
N THR A 119 -4.43 -8.26 -4.71
CA THR A 119 -3.43 -8.51 -5.77
C THR A 119 -2.47 -7.32 -5.92
N LEU A 120 -2.96 -6.09 -5.75
CA LEU A 120 -2.10 -4.90 -5.74
C LEU A 120 -1.14 -4.88 -4.55
N ARG A 121 -1.59 -5.30 -3.36
CA ARG A 121 -0.73 -5.42 -2.17
C ARG A 121 0.32 -6.52 -2.34
N ASP A 122 -0.06 -7.69 -2.86
CA ASP A 122 0.91 -8.75 -3.18
C ASP A 122 1.93 -8.24 -4.22
N TYR A 123 1.46 -7.61 -5.30
CA TYR A 123 2.34 -7.06 -6.33
C TYR A 123 3.33 -6.04 -5.75
N ARG A 124 2.87 -5.08 -4.95
CA ARG A 124 3.74 -4.12 -4.23
C ARG A 124 4.79 -4.84 -3.40
N SER A 125 4.40 -5.85 -2.62
CA SER A 125 5.33 -6.67 -1.82
C SER A 125 6.37 -7.39 -2.68
N ARG A 126 5.96 -7.95 -3.85
CA ARG A 126 6.89 -8.56 -4.81
C ARG A 126 7.87 -7.53 -5.37
N LEU A 127 7.42 -6.32 -5.66
CA LEU A 127 8.26 -5.25 -6.18
C LEU A 127 9.32 -4.79 -5.17
N TRP A 128 8.95 -4.65 -3.89
CA TRP A 128 9.93 -4.39 -2.83
C TRP A 128 10.94 -5.52 -2.67
N THR A 129 10.48 -6.77 -2.73
CA THR A 129 11.39 -7.94 -2.68
C THR A 129 12.35 -7.92 -3.86
N LEU A 130 11.85 -7.64 -5.06
CA LEU A 130 12.68 -7.52 -6.27
C LEU A 130 13.71 -6.40 -6.14
N GLN A 131 13.32 -5.24 -5.59
CA GLN A 131 14.24 -4.12 -5.36
C GLN A 131 15.32 -4.47 -4.32
N ALA A 132 14.97 -5.18 -3.25
CA ALA A 132 15.93 -5.66 -2.27
C ALA A 132 16.92 -6.66 -2.90
N ASP A 133 16.42 -7.66 -3.64
CA ASP A 133 17.27 -8.64 -4.33
C ASP A 133 18.17 -8.00 -5.40
N ALA A 134 17.69 -6.94 -6.05
CA ALA A 134 18.46 -6.13 -7.00
C ALA A 134 19.63 -5.41 -6.32
N GLY A 135 19.37 -4.75 -5.19
CA GLY A 135 20.41 -4.09 -4.38
C GLY A 135 21.44 -5.07 -3.83
N ASP A 136 20.99 -6.24 -3.38
CA ASP A 136 21.88 -7.33 -2.94
C ASP A 136 22.79 -7.83 -4.06
N LEU A 137 22.27 -7.96 -5.28
CA LEU A 137 23.06 -8.36 -6.46
C LEU A 137 24.08 -7.28 -6.84
N GLU A 138 23.68 -6.02 -6.88
CA GLU A 138 24.59 -4.90 -7.14
C GLU A 138 25.71 -4.89 -6.10
N GLN A 139 25.40 -5.02 -4.82
CA GLN A 139 26.40 -5.05 -3.76
C GLN A 139 27.35 -6.24 -3.90
N ALA A 140 26.86 -7.41 -4.32
CA ALA A 140 27.70 -8.58 -4.59
C ALA A 140 28.67 -8.35 -5.75
N VAL A 141 28.21 -7.68 -6.82
CA VAL A 141 29.05 -7.28 -7.97
C VAL A 141 30.07 -6.23 -7.52
N GLU A 142 29.64 -5.17 -6.84
CA GLU A 142 30.51 -4.09 -6.36
C GLU A 142 31.64 -4.63 -5.47
N ARG A 143 31.32 -5.51 -4.52
CA ARG A 143 32.33 -6.17 -3.66
C ARG A 143 33.36 -6.93 -4.48
N TRP A 144 32.94 -7.60 -5.56
CA TRP A 144 33.86 -8.31 -6.44
C TRP A 144 34.83 -7.35 -7.14
N PHE A 145 34.31 -6.27 -7.72
CA PHE A 145 35.09 -5.26 -8.43
C PHE A 145 36.03 -4.49 -7.50
N THR A 146 35.61 -4.22 -6.26
CA THR A 146 36.46 -3.58 -5.24
C THR A 146 37.70 -4.43 -4.93
N VAL A 147 37.54 -5.76 -4.86
CA VAL A 147 38.64 -6.68 -4.54
C VAL A 147 39.57 -6.90 -5.73
N HIS A 148 39.02 -7.06 -6.94
CA HIS A 148 39.79 -7.50 -8.11
C HIS A 148 40.21 -6.37 -9.07
N ARG A 149 39.80 -5.11 -8.80
CA ARG A 149 40.15 -3.90 -9.58
C ARG A 149 40.05 -4.10 -11.10
N THR A 150 38.93 -4.62 -11.56
CA THR A 150 38.70 -4.95 -12.97
C THR A 150 38.25 -3.71 -13.77
N SER A 151 38.44 -3.74 -15.10
CA SER A 151 38.07 -2.65 -16.02
C SER A 151 36.56 -2.32 -15.98
N PRO A 152 36.17 -1.03 -16.12
CA PRO A 152 34.76 -0.60 -16.16
C PRO A 152 33.96 -1.24 -17.31
N VAL A 153 34.60 -1.54 -18.45
CA VAL A 153 33.91 -2.17 -19.59
C VAL A 153 33.46 -3.61 -19.23
N VAL A 154 34.24 -4.31 -18.41
CA VAL A 154 33.86 -5.65 -17.92
C VAL A 154 32.69 -5.56 -16.95
N ARG A 155 32.62 -4.48 -16.15
CA ARG A 155 31.48 -4.21 -15.26
C ARG A 155 30.19 -4.05 -16.06
N GLU A 156 30.18 -3.16 -17.04
CA GLU A 156 29.02 -2.94 -17.91
C GLU A 156 28.59 -4.23 -18.62
N TRP A 157 29.55 -5.03 -19.10
CA TRP A 157 29.27 -6.33 -19.70
C TRP A 157 28.63 -7.31 -18.71
N VAL A 158 29.14 -7.39 -17.47
CA VAL A 158 28.60 -8.26 -16.42
C VAL A 158 27.20 -7.82 -16.03
N GLU A 159 26.97 -6.53 -15.84
CA GLU A 159 25.66 -5.97 -15.50
C GLU A 159 24.63 -6.29 -16.59
N ALA A 160 24.99 -6.07 -17.86
CA ALA A 160 24.14 -6.43 -18.98
C ALA A 160 23.85 -7.93 -19.04
N ARG A 161 24.87 -8.79 -18.84
CA ARG A 161 24.70 -10.24 -18.83
C ARG A 161 23.75 -10.70 -17.72
N LEU A 162 23.90 -10.16 -16.51
CA LEU A 162 23.08 -10.49 -15.34
C LEU A 162 21.63 -10.04 -15.49
N LEU A 163 21.41 -8.93 -16.19
CA LEU A 163 20.09 -8.41 -16.54
C LEU A 163 19.45 -9.13 -17.74
N GLY A 164 20.14 -10.12 -18.32
CA GLY A 164 19.59 -10.98 -19.37
C GLY A 164 19.81 -10.48 -20.80
N ALA A 165 20.79 -9.61 -21.02
CA ALA A 165 21.17 -9.20 -22.37
C ALA A 165 21.49 -10.40 -23.27
N SER A 166 21.11 -10.28 -24.55
CA SER A 166 21.43 -11.26 -25.57
C SER A 166 22.92 -11.21 -25.92
N GLU A 167 23.44 -12.31 -26.46
CA GLU A 167 24.83 -12.37 -26.91
C GLU A 167 25.14 -11.31 -27.97
N ASP A 168 24.19 -11.08 -28.89
CA ASP A 168 24.30 -10.06 -29.94
C ASP A 168 24.44 -8.64 -29.35
N TYR A 169 23.69 -8.35 -28.28
CA TYR A 169 23.81 -7.08 -27.57
C TYR A 169 25.17 -6.95 -26.87
N LEU A 170 25.60 -8.01 -26.19
CA LEU A 170 26.89 -8.02 -25.49
C LEU A 170 28.07 -7.85 -26.45
N ARG A 171 27.98 -8.39 -27.67
CA ARG A 171 28.98 -8.17 -28.72
C ARG A 171 28.93 -6.73 -29.24
N ALA A 172 27.73 -6.20 -29.47
CA ALA A 172 27.56 -4.82 -29.93
C ALA A 172 28.01 -3.76 -28.90
N MET A 173 28.06 -4.09 -27.61
CA MET A 173 28.61 -3.20 -26.58
C MET A 173 30.13 -3.01 -26.69
N VAL A 174 30.85 -3.99 -27.24
CA VAL A 174 32.31 -3.94 -27.34
C VAL A 174 32.68 -3.31 -28.68
N ARG A 175 33.44 -2.21 -28.64
CA ARG A 175 33.79 -1.43 -29.86
C ARG A 175 34.65 -2.20 -30.86
N ALA A 176 35.52 -3.08 -30.37
CA ALA A 176 36.48 -3.81 -31.17
C ALA A 176 36.29 -5.32 -30.95
N GLU A 177 36.13 -6.08 -32.04
CA GLU A 177 35.80 -7.51 -31.98
C GLU A 177 36.90 -8.34 -31.30
N ASP A 178 38.16 -7.90 -31.39
CA ASP A 178 39.33 -8.51 -30.74
C ASP A 178 39.32 -8.32 -29.21
N GLU A 179 38.66 -7.28 -28.70
CA GLU A 179 38.50 -7.05 -27.26
C GLU A 179 37.35 -7.85 -26.65
N TYR A 180 36.45 -8.40 -27.47
CA TYR A 180 35.26 -9.10 -26.97
C TYR A 180 35.62 -10.36 -26.18
N ALA A 181 36.47 -11.22 -26.74
CA ALA A 181 36.86 -12.48 -26.12
C ALA A 181 37.47 -12.32 -24.70
N PRO A 182 38.46 -11.43 -24.47
CA PRO A 182 39.00 -11.22 -23.13
C PRO A 182 37.97 -10.62 -22.16
N ILE A 183 37.12 -9.69 -22.62
CA ILE A 183 36.04 -9.11 -21.78
C ILE A 183 35.04 -10.18 -21.38
N ALA A 184 34.58 -11.00 -22.33
CA ALA A 184 33.62 -12.07 -22.08
C ALA A 184 34.20 -13.14 -21.14
N ALA A 185 35.47 -13.50 -21.30
CA ALA A 185 36.14 -14.45 -20.42
C ALA A 185 36.25 -13.91 -18.98
N ALA A 186 36.67 -12.65 -18.80
CA ALA A 186 36.72 -12.01 -17.50
C ALA A 186 35.33 -11.91 -16.87
N GLY A 187 34.34 -11.43 -17.62
CA GLY A 187 32.96 -11.31 -17.15
C GLY A 187 32.34 -12.66 -16.78
N ALA A 188 32.61 -13.72 -17.55
CA ALA A 188 32.14 -15.07 -17.24
C ALA A 188 32.68 -15.59 -15.90
N GLN A 189 33.93 -15.28 -15.53
CA GLN A 189 34.47 -15.62 -14.21
C GLN A 189 33.66 -14.94 -13.09
N ILE A 190 33.31 -13.67 -13.26
CA ILE A 190 32.54 -12.87 -12.30
C ILE A 190 31.12 -13.44 -12.14
N VAL A 191 30.40 -13.65 -13.25
CA VAL A 191 29.04 -14.22 -13.24
C VAL A 191 29.05 -15.64 -12.65
N SER A 192 30.14 -16.38 -12.84
CA SER A 192 30.31 -17.71 -12.26
C SER A 192 30.65 -17.69 -10.76
N SER A 193 31.02 -16.55 -10.17
CA SER A 193 31.31 -16.45 -8.74
C SER A 193 30.13 -16.94 -7.89
N ARG A 194 30.41 -17.71 -6.84
CA ARG A 194 29.36 -18.29 -5.97
C ARG A 194 28.44 -17.22 -5.39
N LEU A 195 29.01 -16.08 -4.97
CA LEU A 195 28.26 -14.99 -4.36
C LEU A 195 27.35 -14.31 -5.39
N VAL A 196 27.91 -13.88 -6.53
CA VAL A 196 27.17 -13.25 -7.63
C VAL A 196 26.06 -14.18 -8.13
N ARG A 197 26.38 -15.46 -8.37
CA ARG A 197 25.41 -16.46 -8.83
C ARG A 197 24.25 -16.68 -7.86
N LYS A 198 24.50 -16.63 -6.55
CA LYS A 198 23.45 -16.76 -5.53
C LYS A 198 22.45 -15.60 -5.65
N HIS A 199 22.94 -14.36 -5.65
CA HIS A 199 22.08 -13.18 -5.71
C HIS A 199 21.43 -13.01 -7.09
N ALA A 200 22.12 -13.37 -8.17
CA ALA A 200 21.55 -13.37 -9.53
C ALA A 200 20.37 -14.33 -9.66
N ARG A 201 20.45 -15.51 -9.02
CA ARG A 201 19.32 -16.45 -8.95
C ARG A 201 18.16 -15.89 -8.13
N ALA A 202 18.43 -15.29 -6.97
CA ALA A 202 17.40 -14.67 -6.13
C ALA A 202 16.65 -13.59 -6.91
N TYR A 203 17.39 -12.64 -7.49
CA TYR A 203 16.86 -11.62 -8.38
C TYR A 203 16.02 -12.20 -9.53
N GLY A 204 16.54 -13.19 -10.26
CA GLY A 204 15.80 -13.83 -11.36
C GLY A 204 14.56 -14.61 -10.90
N HIS A 205 14.50 -15.08 -9.65
CA HIS A 205 13.30 -15.65 -9.06
C HIS A 205 12.29 -14.58 -8.65
N ALA A 206 12.74 -13.48 -8.04
CA ALA A 206 11.89 -12.36 -7.67
C ALA A 206 11.28 -11.69 -8.90
N LEU A 207 12.06 -11.50 -9.98
CA LEU A 207 11.60 -10.90 -11.22
C LEU A 207 10.48 -11.74 -11.84
N ARG A 208 10.69 -13.06 -11.95
CA ARG A 208 9.65 -13.98 -12.45
C ARG A 208 8.40 -14.00 -11.60
N ARG A 209 8.52 -13.83 -10.27
CA ARG A 209 7.34 -13.72 -9.38
C ARG A 209 6.60 -12.41 -9.62
N ALA A 210 7.30 -11.28 -9.69
CA ALA A 210 6.72 -9.98 -9.99
C ALA A 210 6.02 -9.97 -11.35
N ASP A 211 6.62 -10.60 -12.37
CA ASP A 211 6.02 -10.73 -13.69
C ASP A 211 4.76 -11.59 -13.70
N ARG A 212 4.72 -12.69 -12.95
CA ARG A 212 3.51 -13.51 -12.79
C ARG A 212 2.41 -12.73 -12.10
N THR A 213 2.69 -12.09 -10.96
CA THR A 213 1.68 -11.27 -10.28
C THR A 213 1.19 -10.13 -11.17
N ARG A 214 2.06 -9.53 -12.00
CA ARG A 214 1.65 -8.57 -13.03
C ARG A 214 0.68 -9.18 -14.04
N GLN A 215 0.96 -10.38 -14.54
CA GLN A 215 0.08 -11.09 -15.47
C GLN A 215 -1.27 -11.41 -14.84
N ASP A 216 -1.28 -11.82 -13.57
CA ASP A 216 -2.50 -12.12 -12.80
C ASP A 216 -3.32 -10.86 -12.51
N LEU A 217 -2.64 -9.73 -12.27
CA LEU A 217 -3.28 -8.43 -12.02
C LEU A 217 -3.98 -7.87 -13.27
N MET A 218 -3.48 -8.18 -14.46
CA MET A 218 -4.01 -7.64 -15.72
C MET A 218 -5.50 -7.91 -15.97
N PRO A 219 -6.00 -9.15 -15.92
CA PRO A 219 -7.43 -9.43 -16.10
C PRO A 219 -8.29 -8.73 -15.04
N ILE A 220 -7.80 -8.65 -13.79
CA ILE A 220 -8.52 -7.99 -12.69
C ILE A 220 -8.67 -6.49 -12.96
N LEU A 221 -7.62 -5.82 -13.44
CA LEU A 221 -7.67 -4.41 -13.81
C LEU A 221 -8.64 -4.17 -14.98
N ILE A 222 -8.59 -5.01 -16.03
CA ILE A 222 -9.48 -4.92 -17.18
C ILE A 222 -10.95 -5.05 -16.75
N GLU A 223 -11.24 -6.04 -15.90
CA GLU A 223 -12.59 -6.28 -15.39
C GLU A 223 -13.10 -5.11 -14.54
N ASN A 224 -12.24 -4.51 -13.71
CA ASN A 224 -12.60 -3.33 -12.92
C ASN A 224 -12.91 -2.10 -13.79
N VAL A 225 -12.17 -1.89 -14.89
CA VAL A 225 -12.49 -0.84 -15.87
C VAL A 225 -13.83 -1.10 -16.54
N ARG A 226 -14.09 -2.35 -17.00
CA ARG A 226 -15.36 -2.73 -17.62
C ARG A 226 -16.55 -2.50 -16.71
N ARG A 227 -16.45 -2.91 -15.44
CA ARG A 227 -17.50 -2.70 -14.43
C ARG A 227 -17.76 -1.22 -14.14
N SER A 228 -16.72 -0.40 -14.23
CA SER A 228 -16.84 1.05 -14.00
C SER A 228 -17.46 1.78 -15.20
N ALA A 229 -17.27 1.28 -16.43
CA ALA A 229 -17.87 1.86 -17.64
C ALA A 229 -19.38 1.55 -17.79
N ASN A 230 -19.87 0.45 -17.20
CA ASN A 230 -21.26 0.02 -17.27
C ASN A 230 -22.15 0.54 -16.11
N ARG A 231 -21.65 1.42 -15.25
CA ARG A 231 -22.37 2.02 -14.11
C ARG A 231 -22.58 3.51 -14.32
#